data_AF-A0A4Y4CVF7-F1
#
_entry.id   AF-A0A4Y4CVF7-F1
#
_cell.length_a   1.000
_cell.length_b   1.000
_cell.length_c   1.000
_cell.angle_alpha   90.00
_cell.angle_beta   90.00
_cell.angle_gamma   90.00
#
_symmetry.space_group_name_H-M   'P 1'
#
loop_
_entity.id
_entity.type
_entity.pdbx_description
1 polymer ?
#
loop_
_entity_poly.entity_id
_entity_poly.type
_entity_poly.pdbx_seq_one_letter_code
_entity_poly.pdbx_strand_id
1 'polypeptide(L)' 'MNWGSAAEFFAMGGYGLYVWGSFGVTFAALLIETQLARKRFADTRRLLRRELAADREALNEHASRRP' A
#
# COMPACT_ATOMS: atom_id res chain seq x y z
N MET A 1 -33.51 24.16 1.72
CA MET A 1 -32.83 22.91 1.32
C MET A 1 -32.86 21.95 2.50
N ASN A 2 -33.84 21.05 2.55
CA ASN A 2 -33.85 19.97 3.53
C ASN A 2 -32.94 18.86 3.01
N TRP A 3 -31.78 18.67 3.66
CA TRP A 3 -31.00 17.45 3.48
C TRP A 3 -31.79 16.32 4.16
N GLY A 4 -32.59 15.63 3.36
CA GLY A 4 -33.24 14.39 3.73
C GLY A 4 -32.17 13.41 4.22
N SER A 5 -32.30 12.95 5.45
CA SER A 5 -31.22 12.30 6.21
C SER A 5 -30.48 11.19 5.44
N ALA A 6 -29.26 10.86 5.84
CA ALA A 6 -28.51 9.72 5.26
C ALA A 6 -29.36 8.43 5.24
N ALA A 7 -30.25 8.24 6.22
CA ALA A 7 -31.19 7.12 6.29
C ALA A 7 -32.16 7.05 5.10
N GLU A 8 -32.61 8.18 4.55
CA GLU A 8 -33.46 8.22 3.35
C GLU A 8 -32.71 7.80 2.09
N PHE A 9 -31.41 8.11 2.02
CA PHE A 9 -30.52 7.70 0.92
C PHE A 9 -30.25 6.19 0.93
N PHE A 10 -30.11 5.58 2.12
CA PHE A 10 -30.06 4.13 2.28
C PHE A 10 -31.42 3.47 2.01
N ALA A 11 -32.52 4.16 2.33
CA ALA A 11 -33.89 3.68 2.10
C ALA A 11 -34.42 3.92 0.67
N MET A 12 -33.60 4.44 -0.26
CA MET A 12 -33.92 4.58 -1.70
C MET A 12 -33.97 3.21 -2.40
N GLY A 13 -34.91 2.34 -2.02
CA GLY A 13 -35.55 1.31 -2.83
C GLY A 13 -34.68 0.43 -3.75
N GLY A 14 -33.40 0.20 -3.44
CA GLY A 14 -32.47 -0.63 -4.22
C GLY A 14 -31.25 0.07 -4.83
N TYR A 15 -31.25 1.40 -5.01
CA TYR A 15 -30.11 2.12 -5.59
C TYR A 15 -28.93 2.30 -4.61
N GLY A 16 -29.22 2.39 -3.31
CA GLY A 16 -28.18 2.50 -2.28
C GLY A 16 -27.18 1.34 -2.31
N LEU A 17 -27.65 0.12 -2.61
CA LEU A 17 -26.79 -1.06 -2.73
C LEU A 17 -25.77 -0.93 -3.87
N TYR A 18 -26.17 -0.39 -5.02
CA TYR A 18 -25.27 -0.16 -6.15
C TYR A 18 -24.22 0.90 -5.83
N VAL A 19 -24.62 2.00 -5.20
CA VAL A 19 -23.70 3.10 -4.86
C VAL A 19 -22.69 2.62 -3.83
N TRP A 20 -23.16 2.14 -2.68
CA TRP A 20 -22.28 1.68 -1.61
C TRP A 20 -21.46 0.45 -2.00
N GLY A 21 -22.04 -0.46 -2.80
CA GLY A 21 -21.30 -1.59 -3.38
C GLY A 21 -20.16 -1.13 -4.28
N SER A 22 -20.39 -0.15 -5.17
CA SER A 22 -19.36 0.38 -6.06
C SER A 22 -18.25 1.11 -5.29
N PHE A 23 -18.61 1.87 -4.25
CA PHE A 23 -17.64 2.47 -3.33
C PHE A 23 -16.85 1.40 -2.57
N GLY A 24 -17.51 0.33 -2.11
CA GLY A 24 -16.87 -0.80 -1.45
C GLY A 24 -15.88 -1.53 -2.36
N VAL A 25 -16.26 -1.80 -3.61
CA VAL A 25 -15.38 -2.42 -4.62
C VAL A 25 -14.18 -1.52 -4.91
N THR A 26 -14.41 -0.21 -5.11
CA THR A 26 -13.32 0.75 -5.32
C THR A 26 -12.37 0.80 -4.13
N PHE A 27 -12.91 0.87 -2.91
CA PHE A 27 -12.12 0.86 -1.69
C PHE A 27 -11.31 -0.44 -1.53
N ALA A 28 -11.91 -1.58 -1.83
CA ALA A 28 -11.23 -2.87 -1.82
C ALA A 28 -10.09 -2.92 -2.85
N ALA A 29 -10.31 -2.42 -4.07
CA ALA A 29 -9.28 -2.34 -5.09
C ALA A 29 -8.09 -1.48 -4.63
N LEU A 30 -8.35 -0.28 -4.10
CA LEU A 30 -7.32 0.61 -3.57
C LEU A 30 -6.55 -0.05 -2.41
N LEU A 31 -7.23 -0.78 -1.53
CA LEU A 31 -6.59 -1.48 -0.42
C LEU A 31 -5.67 -2.59 -0.94
N ILE A 32 -6.12 -3.37 -1.93
CA ILE A 32 -5.31 -4.41 -2.57
C ILE A 32 -4.08 -3.80 -3.21
N GLU A 33 -4.23 -2.78 -4.05
CA GLU A 33 -3.12 -2.09 -4.70
C GLU A 33 -2.12 -1.53 -3.68
N THR A 34 -2.62 -0.91 -2.61
CA THR A 34 -1.78 -0.39 -1.52
C THR A 34 -0.99 -1.50 -0.85
N GLN A 35 -1.62 -2.64 -0.56
CA GLN A 35 -0.95 -3.78 0.08
C GLN A 35 0.11 -4.39 -0.83
N LEU A 36 -0.17 -4.53 -2.12
CA LEU A 36 0.79 -5.00 -3.12
C LEU A 36 1.97 -4.03 -3.26
N ALA A 37 1.70 -2.73 -3.33
CA ALA A 37 2.72 -1.70 -3.38
C ALA A 37 3.61 -1.74 -2.13
N ARG A 38 3.02 -1.82 -0.93
CA ARG A 38 3.75 -1.94 0.33
C ARG A 38 4.65 -3.17 0.36
N LYS A 39 4.17 -4.31 -0.12
CA LYS A 39 4.98 -5.53 -0.23
C LYS A 39 6.18 -5.31 -1.16
N ARG A 40 5.93 -4.77 -2.37
CA ARG A 40 7.00 -4.49 -3.34
C ARG A 40 8.03 -3.51 -2.79
N PHE A 41 7.59 -2.44 -2.12
CA PHE A 41 8.50 -1.49 -1.45
C PHE A 41 9.30 -2.15 -0.33
N ALA A 42 8.68 -3.02 0.47
CA ALA A 42 9.39 -3.74 1.53
C ALA A 42 10.46 -4.67 0.96
N ASP A 43 10.18 -5.35 -0.15
CA ASP A 43 11.10 -6.26 -0.82
C ASP A 43 12.28 -5.50 -1.44
N THR A 44 12.03 -4.42 -2.19
CA THR A 44 13.09 -3.56 -2.73
C THR A 44 13.98 -2.99 -1.61
N ARG A 45 13.39 -2.54 -0.50
CA ARG A 45 14.15 -2.04 0.65
C ARG A 45 14.96 -3.13 1.36
N ARG A 46 14.53 -4.40 1.29
CA ARG A 46 15.32 -5.52 1.81
C ARG A 46 16.50 -5.82 0.90
N LEU A 47 16.31 -5.76 -0.41
CA LEU A 47 17.39 -5.95 -1.39
C LEU A 47 18.48 -4.88 -1.23
N LEU A 48 18.10 -3.60 -1.25
CA LEU A 48 19.04 -2.48 -1.09
C LEU A 48 19.82 -2.56 0.23
N ARG A 49 19.18 -2.96 1.32
CA ARG A 49 19.87 -3.14 2.61
C ARG A 49 20.92 -4.26 2.58
N ARG A 50 20.68 -5.33 1.81
CA ARG A 50 21.65 -6.42 1.66
C ARG A 50 22.83 -6.00 0.81
N GLU A 51 22.59 -5.29 -0.29
CA GLU A 51 23.65 -4.74 -1.14
C GLU A 51 24.55 -3.78 -0.36
N LEU A 52 23.97 -2.86 0.42
CA LEU A 52 24.73 -1.94 1.27
C LEU A 52 25.54 -2.67 2.36
N ALA A 53 25.02 -3.77 2.92
CA ALA A 53 25.76 -4.55 3.91
C ALA A 53 26.97 -5.26 3.27
N ALA A 54 26.77 -5.88 2.10
CA ALA A 54 27.83 -6.56 1.37
C ALA A 54 28.92 -5.58 0.87
N ASP A 55 28.54 -4.41 0.38
CA ASP A 55 29.49 -3.38 -0.07
C ASP A 55 30.32 -2.84 1.10
N ARG A 56 29.69 -2.66 2.27
CA ARG A 56 30.39 -2.25 3.50
C ARG A 56 31.38 -3.29 3.99
N GLU A 57 31.05 -4.58 3.90
CA GLU A 57 31.96 -5.67 4.22
C GLU A 57 33.16 -5.70 3.25
N ALA A 58 32.91 -5.56 1.95
CA ALA A 58 33.96 -5.49 0.93
C ALA A 58 34.90 -4.28 1.15
N LEU A 59 34.37 -3.11 1.49
CA LEU A 59 35.17 -1.92 1.81
C LEU A 59 36.04 -2.14 3.06
N ASN A 60 35.49 -2.75 4.11
CA ASN A 60 36.23 -3.06 5.32
C ASN A 60 37.38 -4.06 5.07
N GLU A 61 37.14 -5.07 4.23
CA GLU A 61 38.18 -6.03 3.86
C GLU A 61 39.30 -5.39 3.03
N HIS A 62 38.96 -4.51 2.07
CA HIS A 62 39.96 -3.73 1.32
C HIS A 62 40.76 -2.79 2.22
N ALA A 63 40.13 -2.15 3.21
CA ALA A 63 40.81 -1.28 4.16
C ALA A 63 41.79 -2.07 5.06
N SER A 64 41.41 -3.29 5.46
CA SER A 64 42.24 -4.16 6.32
C SER A 64 43.43 -4.78 5.57
N ARG A 65 43.37 -4.86 4.23
CA ARG A 65 44.45 -5.40 3.38
C ARG A 65 45.50 -4.36 2.94
N ARG A 66 45.32 -3.07 3.24
CA ARG A 66 46.35 -2.06 2.96
C ARG A 66 47.39 -2.09 4.10
N PRO A 67 48.68 -2.39 3.80
CA PRO A 67 49.75 -2.47 4.79
C PRO A 67 50.14 -1.10 5.36
#